data_AF-A0A161HNK0-F1
#
_entry.id   AF-A0A161HNK0-F1
#
_cell.length_a   1.000
_cell.length_b   1.000
_cell.length_c   1.000
_cell.angle_alpha   90.00
_cell.angle_beta   90.00
_cell.angle_gamma   90.00
#
_symmetry.space_group_name_H-M   'P 1'
#
loop_
_entity.id
_entity.type
_entity.pdbx_description
1 polymer ?
#
loop_
_entity_poly.entity_id
_entity_poly.type
_entity_poly.pdbx_seq_one_letter_code
_entity_poly.pdbx_strand_id
1 'polypeptide(L)'
;MPSPLETDTRKGLSAEANQSNKITKIETFRVPPRWLFIRVETEQGIVGWGEATLEGHGEAVEGAIEDFKERFIGWEASNIEDICKCSYYLNPL
;
A
#
# COMPACT_ATOMS: atom_id res chain seq x y z
N MET A 1 15.91 -27.23 41.42
CA MET A 1 15.21 -28.07 40.42
C MET A 1 13.97 -27.31 39.95
N PRO A 2 13.97 -26.63 38.79
CA PRO A 2 12.73 -26.10 38.21
C PRO A 2 11.95 -27.19 37.46
N SER A 3 10.62 -27.07 37.48
CA SER A 3 9.62 -27.99 36.95
C SER A 3 9.55 -27.98 35.41
N PRO A 4 9.39 -29.14 34.74
CA PRO A 4 9.23 -29.24 33.29
C PRO A 4 7.74 -29.26 32.90
N LEU A 5 7.12 -28.14 32.48
CA LEU A 5 5.80 -28.15 31.79
C LEU A 5 5.34 -26.79 31.20
N GLU A 6 6.24 -25.96 30.65
CA GLU A 6 5.83 -24.84 29.79
C GLU A 6 6.47 -25.00 28.40
N THR A 7 5.91 -25.90 27.60
CA THR A 7 6.08 -25.86 26.15
C THR A 7 5.38 -24.61 25.62
N ASP A 8 6.19 -23.58 25.36
CA ASP A 8 5.79 -22.34 24.69
C ASP A 8 5.43 -22.60 23.22
N THR A 9 4.18 -23.03 22.99
CA THR A 9 3.59 -23.19 21.66
C THR A 9 3.29 -21.84 20.98
N ARG A 10 3.62 -20.68 21.58
CA ARG A 10 3.34 -19.36 20.99
C ARG A 10 4.47 -18.82 20.11
N LYS A 11 5.60 -19.52 20.02
CA LYS A 11 6.74 -19.10 19.20
C LYS A 11 6.60 -19.45 17.71
N GLY A 12 5.58 -20.24 17.35
CA GLY A 12 5.37 -20.75 15.98
C GLY A 12 4.43 -19.91 15.10
N LEU A 13 3.61 -19.01 15.65
CA LEU A 13 2.59 -18.27 14.87
C LEU A 13 3.03 -16.87 14.40
N SER A 14 4.13 -16.33 14.93
CA SER A 14 4.57 -14.97 14.62
C SER A 14 5.61 -14.88 13.49
N ALA A 15 6.06 -16.02 12.96
CA ALA A 15 7.14 -16.08 11.97
C ALA A 15 6.66 -16.05 10.50
N GLU A 16 5.35 -16.19 10.24
CA GLU A 16 4.79 -16.19 8.89
C GLU A 16 4.27 -14.80 8.44
N ALA A 17 4.17 -13.85 9.35
CA ALA A 17 3.48 -12.57 9.12
C ALA A 17 4.40 -11.39 8.73
N ASN A 18 5.63 -11.65 8.30
CA ASN A 18 6.55 -10.58 7.90
C ASN A 18 7.29 -10.92 6.60
N GLN A 19 6.51 -11.35 5.60
CA GLN A 19 6.99 -11.39 4.23
C GLN A 19 6.85 -9.97 3.67
N SER A 20 7.98 -9.28 3.47
CA SER A 20 7.97 -7.94 2.85
C SER A 20 7.19 -8.01 1.54
N ASN A 21 6.20 -7.12 1.40
CA ASN A 21 5.31 -7.05 0.26
C ASN A 21 5.28 -5.63 -0.26
N LYS A 22 6.32 -5.27 -1.01
CA LYS A 22 6.48 -3.90 -1.48
C LYS A 22 5.60 -3.60 -2.66
N ILE A 23 5.22 -2.34 -2.80
CA ILE A 23 4.51 -1.83 -3.98
C ILE A 23 5.48 -1.82 -5.17
N THR A 24 5.11 -2.50 -6.25
CA THR A 24 5.90 -2.55 -7.49
C THR A 24 5.29 -1.70 -8.59
N LYS A 25 3.98 -1.49 -8.56
CA LYS A 25 3.28 -0.77 -9.61
C LYS A 25 2.09 0.00 -9.07
N ILE A 26 1.90 1.21 -9.59
CA ILE A 26 0.70 2.02 -9.40
C ILE A 26 0.27 2.50 -10.79
N GLU A 27 -0.98 2.24 -11.17
CA GLU A 27 -1.52 2.60 -12.49
C GLU A 27 -2.89 3.26 -12.34
N THR A 28 -3.18 4.22 -13.22
CA THR A 28 -4.47 4.91 -13.29
C THR A 28 -5.26 4.49 -14.52
N PHE A 29 -6.58 4.44 -14.38
CA PHE A 29 -7.50 4.05 -15.44
C PHE A 29 -8.66 5.04 -15.52
N ARG A 30 -8.75 5.78 -16.63
CA ARG A 30 -9.95 6.56 -16.94
C ARG A 30 -11.03 5.65 -17.48
N VAL A 31 -12.18 5.66 -16.83
CA VAL A 31 -13.38 4.94 -17.28
C VAL A 31 -14.48 5.96 -17.60
N PRO A 32 -15.02 5.96 -18.83
CA PRO A 32 -16.10 6.85 -19.20
C PRO A 32 -17.33 6.72 -18.26
N PRO A 33 -18.08 7.80 -18.02
CA PRO A 33 -17.87 9.14 -18.55
C PRO A 33 -16.88 10.00 -17.73
N ARG A 34 -16.56 9.63 -16.48
CA ARG A 34 -15.75 10.48 -15.59
C ARG A 34 -15.03 9.76 -14.44
N TRP A 35 -14.98 8.44 -14.43
CA TRP A 35 -14.35 7.70 -13.33
C TRP A 35 -12.84 7.62 -13.50
N LEU A 36 -12.14 7.64 -12.38
CA LEU A 36 -10.71 7.40 -12.31
C LEU A 36 -10.45 6.30 -11.28
N PHE A 37 -9.97 5.15 -11.75
CA PHE A 37 -9.53 4.07 -10.87
C PHE A 37 -8.02 4.04 -10.75
N ILE A 38 -7.55 3.54 -9.62
CA ILE A 38 -6.15 3.24 -9.33
C ILE A 38 -6.02 1.74 -9.11
N ARG A 39 -5.00 1.14 -9.72
CA ARG A 39 -4.56 -0.22 -9.43
C ARG A 39 -3.18 -0.17 -8.79
N VAL A 40 -3.00 -0.88 -7.68
CA VAL A 40 -1.72 -1.04 -7.00
C VAL A 40 -1.33 -2.51 -7.02
N GLU A 41 -0.10 -2.82 -7.39
CA GLU A 41 0.45 -4.18 -7.46
C GLU A 41 1.66 -4.30 -6.56
N THR A 42 1.86 -5.47 -5.97
CA THR A 42 2.96 -5.74 -5.04
C THR A 42 3.90 -6.83 -5.54
N GLU A 43 5.07 -6.97 -4.91
CA GLU A 43 6.08 -7.98 -5.26
C GLU A 43 5.55 -9.42 -5.16
N GLN A 44 4.55 -9.66 -4.31
CA GLN A 44 3.90 -10.97 -4.15
C GLN A 44 2.76 -11.19 -5.15
N GLY A 45 2.56 -10.29 -6.12
CA GLY A 45 1.49 -10.37 -7.11
C GLY A 45 0.09 -10.04 -6.57
N ILE A 46 0.00 -9.44 -5.38
CA ILE A 46 -1.29 -8.97 -4.83
C ILE A 46 -1.68 -7.68 -5.54
N VAL A 47 -2.95 -7.57 -5.92
CA VAL A 47 -3.50 -6.43 -6.64
C VAL A 47 -4.63 -5.78 -5.83
N GLY A 48 -4.46 -4.51 -5.49
CA GLY A 48 -5.47 -3.66 -4.87
C GLY A 48 -6.09 -2.69 -5.89
N TRP A 49 -7.37 -2.37 -5.71
CA TRP A 49 -8.10 -1.38 -6.50
C TRP A 49 -8.64 -0.27 -5.60
N GLY A 50 -8.51 0.97 -6.06
CA GLY A 50 -9.06 2.15 -5.42
C GLY A 50 -9.72 3.08 -6.41
N GLU A 51 -10.59 3.97 -5.94
CA GLU A 51 -11.21 5.01 -6.73
C GLU A 51 -10.62 6.37 -6.36
N ALA A 52 -10.31 7.19 -7.37
CA ALA A 52 -9.78 8.55 -7.21
C ALA A 52 -10.58 9.56 -8.04
N THR A 53 -11.87 9.31 -8.26
CA THR A 53 -12.73 10.21 -9.02
C THR A 53 -12.82 11.58 -8.34
N LEU A 54 -12.43 12.62 -9.06
CA LEU A 54 -12.77 14.01 -8.75
C LEU A 54 -13.46 14.61 -9.96
N GLU A 55 -14.74 14.92 -9.83
CA GLU A 55 -15.59 15.30 -10.96
C GLU A 55 -14.98 16.49 -11.73
N GLY A 56 -14.68 16.26 -13.02
CA GLY A 56 -14.11 17.29 -13.92
C GLY A 56 -12.61 17.55 -13.77
N HIS A 57 -11.91 16.92 -12.82
CA HIS A 57 -10.51 17.23 -12.50
C HIS A 57 -9.57 16.02 -12.63
N GLY A 58 -9.89 15.07 -13.52
CA GLY A 58 -9.12 13.83 -13.69
C GLY A 58 -7.63 14.05 -13.98
N GLU A 59 -7.27 15.07 -14.77
CA GLU A 59 -5.86 15.37 -15.09
C GLU A 59 -5.07 15.82 -13.86
N ALA A 60 -5.69 16.64 -13.00
CA ALA A 60 -5.05 17.10 -11.78
C ALA A 60 -4.83 15.94 -10.80
N VAL A 61 -5.81 15.04 -10.68
CA VAL A 61 -5.70 13.86 -9.83
C VAL A 61 -4.65 12.88 -10.37
N GLU A 62 -4.60 12.65 -11.68
CA GLU A 62 -3.56 11.84 -12.31
C GLU A 62 -2.16 12.40 -12.06
N GLY A 63 -1.98 13.72 -12.16
CA GLY A 63 -0.71 14.37 -11.83
C GLY A 63 -0.29 14.15 -10.38
N ALA A 64 -1.22 14.27 -9.43
CA ALA A 64 -0.95 13.97 -8.02
C ALA A 64 -0.60 12.49 -7.79
N ILE A 65 -1.26 11.58 -8.51
CA ILE A 65 -0.95 10.15 -8.43
C ILE A 65 0.44 9.86 -9.00
N GLU A 66 0.90 10.56 -10.03
CA GLU A 66 2.24 10.38 -10.58
C GLU A 66 3.33 10.69 -9.54
N ASP A 67 3.20 11.79 -8.81
CA ASP A 67 4.09 12.12 -7.68
C ASP A 67 4.05 11.01 -6.59
N PHE A 68 2.86 10.47 -6.31
CA PHE A 68 2.71 9.33 -5.40
C PHE A 68 3.41 8.06 -5.92
N LYS A 69 3.49 7.82 -7.23
CA LYS A 69 4.24 6.68 -7.77
C LYS A 69 5.72 6.81 -7.48
N GLU A 70 6.29 7.99 -7.76
CA GLU A 70 7.70 8.28 -7.49
C GLU A 70 8.03 8.09 -6.01
N ARG A 71 7.10 8.46 -5.12
CA ARG A 71 7.29 8.37 -3.68
C ARG A 71 7.12 6.97 -3.10
N PHE A 72 6.08 6.23 -3.50
CA PHE A 72 5.63 5.03 -2.78
C PHE A 72 6.00 3.70 -3.43
N ILE A 73 6.53 3.69 -4.67
CA ILE A 73 7.12 2.45 -5.22
C ILE A 73 8.27 1.99 -4.31
N GLY A 74 8.29 0.70 -3.97
CA GLY A 74 9.26 0.09 -3.06
C GLY A 74 8.90 0.20 -1.57
N TRP A 75 7.82 0.91 -1.21
CA TRP A 75 7.32 0.92 0.16
C TRP A 75 6.57 -0.36 0.48
N GLU A 76 6.59 -0.73 1.76
CA GLU A 76 5.84 -1.88 2.27
C GLU A 76 4.34 -1.62 2.22
N ALA A 77 3.59 -2.40 1.44
CA ALA A 77 2.17 -2.15 1.17
C ALA A 77 1.28 -2.32 2.42
N SER A 78 1.75 -3.07 3.42
CA SER A 78 1.03 -3.28 4.69
C SER A 78 1.12 -2.08 5.65
N ASN A 79 2.01 -1.12 5.41
CA ASN A 79 2.17 0.09 6.24
C ASN A 79 1.16 1.20 5.85
N ILE A 80 -0.13 0.87 5.84
CA ILE A 80 -1.21 1.73 5.36
C ILE A 80 -1.24 3.08 6.10
N GLU A 81 -1.11 3.07 7.42
CA GLU A 81 -1.16 4.27 8.25
C GLU A 81 -0.04 5.27 7.91
N ASP A 82 1.18 4.77 7.64
CA ASP A 82 2.32 5.62 7.29
C ASP A 82 2.16 6.19 5.88
N ILE A 83 1.68 5.38 4.93
CA ILE A 83 1.36 5.83 3.57
C ILE A 83 0.27 6.92 3.60
N CYS A 84 -0.79 6.73 4.39
CA CYS A 84 -1.86 7.73 4.57
C CYS A 84 -1.32 9.03 5.19
N LYS A 85 -0.49 8.93 6.23
CA LYS A 85 0.14 10.11 6.84
C LYS A 85 1.07 10.83 5.86
N CYS A 86 1.92 10.12 5.13
CA CYS A 86 2.86 10.73 4.19
C CYS A 86 2.19 11.31 2.94
N SER A 87 1.03 10.79 2.53
CA SER A 87 0.24 11.39 1.44
C SER A 87 -0.49 12.65 1.88
N TYR A 88 -0.93 12.71 3.14
CA TYR A 88 -1.61 13.88 3.70
C TYR A 88 -0.64 14.98 4.14
N TYR A 89 0.42 14.61 4.85
CA TYR A 89 1.45 15.52 5.30
C TYR A 89 2.58 15.57 4.29
N LEU A 90 2.89 16.77 3.82
CA LEU A 90 4.08 17.03 3.02
C LEU A 90 5.30 17.05 3.96
N ASN A 91 5.65 15.89 4.52
CA ASN A 91 6.92 15.74 5.23
C ASN A 91 8.01 15.59 4.17
N PRO A 92 8.93 16.57 4.04
CA PRO A 92 10.15 16.36 3.28
C PRO A 92 10.99 15.26 3.98
N LEU A 93 11.69 14.48 3.17
CA LEU A 93 12.62 13.43 3.60
C LEU A 93 13.67 13.95 4.59
#